data_AF-A0A498Q2E2-F1
#
_entry.id   AF-A0A498Q2E2-F1
#
_cell.length_a   1.000
_cell.length_b   1.000
_cell.length_c   1.000
_cell.angle_alpha   90.00
_cell.angle_beta   90.00
_cell.angle_gamma   90.00
#
_symmetry.space_group_name_H-M   'P 1'
#
loop_
_entity.id
_entity.type
_entity.pdbx_description
1 polymer ?
#
loop_
_entity_poly.entity_id
_entity_poly.type
_entity_poly.pdbx_seq_one_letter_code
_entity_poly.pdbx_strand_id
1 'polypeptide(L)'
;MATTPSVNMRTTPSMSVEPTPSGCQLPDVPLPPGVVYADLWEDTNTDRPWRVVNSATRGVEGKSDIQVWVAAVQYADGSLDQDDAIDRASVWIDACQEALSARQARELADALLAAADELEGWAAR
;
A
#
# COMPACT_ATOMS: atom_id res chain seq x y z
N MET A 1 2.99 -60.24 -39.24
CA MET A 1 4.04 -59.44 -38.58
C MET A 1 3.53 -58.02 -38.45
N ALA A 2 3.21 -57.59 -37.23
CA ALA A 2 3.02 -56.18 -36.89
C ALA A 2 3.14 -56.04 -35.36
N THR A 3 3.99 -55.12 -34.96
CA THR A 3 4.56 -54.89 -33.63
C THR A 3 3.58 -54.15 -32.72
N THR A 4 3.44 -54.57 -31.47
CA THR A 4 2.76 -53.82 -30.40
C THR A 4 3.65 -52.64 -29.96
N PRO A 5 3.14 -51.42 -29.77
CA PRO A 5 3.82 -50.43 -28.97
C PRO A 5 3.24 -50.40 -27.54
N SER A 6 4.11 -50.60 -26.56
CA SER A 6 3.87 -50.27 -25.15
C SER A 6 3.70 -48.76 -24.98
N VAL A 7 2.67 -48.34 -24.25
CA VAL A 7 2.57 -46.98 -23.72
C VAL A 7 2.74 -47.04 -22.22
N ASN A 8 3.84 -46.44 -21.75
CA ASN A 8 4.17 -46.27 -20.34
C ASN A 8 3.12 -45.37 -19.67
N MET A 9 2.49 -45.86 -18.60
CA MET A 9 1.71 -45.04 -17.67
C MET A 9 2.66 -44.10 -16.93
N ARG A 10 2.70 -42.82 -17.30
CA ARG A 10 3.19 -41.78 -16.41
C ARG A 10 2.07 -41.46 -15.43
N THR A 11 2.24 -41.87 -14.18
CA THR A 11 1.46 -41.39 -13.06
C THR A 11 1.79 -39.90 -12.89
N THR A 12 0.88 -39.02 -13.28
CA THR A 12 0.94 -37.60 -12.90
C THR A 12 0.73 -37.54 -11.38
N PRO A 13 1.57 -36.85 -10.60
CA PRO A 13 1.23 -36.58 -9.21
C PRO A 13 -0.03 -35.71 -9.22
N SER A 14 -1.09 -36.22 -8.60
CA SER A 14 -2.27 -35.41 -8.32
C SER A 14 -1.81 -34.31 -7.40
N MET A 15 -1.67 -33.08 -7.90
CA MET A 15 -1.66 -31.91 -7.03
C MET A 15 -3.04 -31.92 -6.35
N SER A 16 -3.07 -32.36 -5.11
CA SER A 16 -4.15 -32.00 -4.20
C SER A 16 -4.16 -30.48 -4.17
N VAL A 17 -5.04 -29.88 -4.97
CA VAL A 17 -5.44 -28.50 -4.75
C VAL A 17 -6.17 -28.57 -3.41
N GLU A 18 -5.46 -28.25 -2.33
CA GLU A 18 -6.15 -27.97 -1.08
C GLU A 18 -7.24 -26.95 -1.40
N PRO A 19 -8.50 -27.19 -0.98
CA PRO A 19 -9.53 -26.20 -1.18
C PRO A 19 -9.03 -24.92 -0.53
N THR A 20 -8.87 -23.85 -1.32
CA THR A 20 -8.65 -22.51 -0.81
C THR A 20 -9.63 -22.31 0.34
N PRO A 21 -9.18 -21.98 1.57
CA PRO A 21 -10.10 -21.76 2.67
C PRO A 21 -11.07 -20.65 2.24
N SER A 22 -12.28 -21.07 1.87
CA SER A 22 -13.37 -20.18 1.50
C SER A 22 -13.88 -19.62 2.82
N GLY A 23 -13.47 -18.40 3.18
CA GLY A 23 -13.89 -17.83 4.46
C GLY A 23 -13.42 -16.42 4.83
N CYS A 24 -12.29 -15.91 4.33
CA CYS A 24 -11.94 -14.50 4.58
C CYS A 24 -12.39 -13.64 3.40
N GLN A 25 -13.67 -13.26 3.35
CA GLN A 25 -14.00 -12.01 2.69
C GLN A 25 -13.35 -10.91 3.52
N LEU A 26 -12.30 -10.31 2.99
CA LEU A 26 -11.63 -9.18 3.63
C LEU A 26 -12.68 -8.06 3.80
N PRO A 27 -12.73 -7.42 4.98
CA PRO A 27 -13.72 -6.41 5.27
C PRO A 27 -13.60 -5.22 4.30
N ASP A 28 -14.74 -4.64 3.93
CA ASP A 28 -14.79 -3.35 3.24
C ASP A 28 -14.51 -2.25 4.27
N VAL A 29 -13.22 -2.08 4.61
CA VAL A 29 -12.74 -1.14 5.60
C VAL A 29 -12.69 0.26 4.97
N PRO A 30 -13.38 1.26 5.56
CA PRO A 30 -13.33 2.63 5.08
C PRO A 30 -11.90 3.17 5.05
N LEU A 31 -11.58 3.86 3.97
CA LEU A 31 -10.30 4.56 3.88
C LEU A 31 -10.32 5.83 4.73
N PRO A 32 -9.15 6.26 5.26
CA PRO A 32 -8.99 7.60 5.77
C PRO A 32 -9.37 8.67 4.72
N PRO A 33 -9.86 9.84 5.13
CA PRO A 33 -10.17 10.93 4.20
C PRO A 33 -8.94 11.33 3.39
N GLY A 34 -9.13 11.63 2.10
CA GLY A 34 -8.03 12.07 1.23
C GLY A 34 -7.18 10.94 0.65
N VAL A 35 -7.36 9.70 1.10
CA VAL A 35 -6.76 8.52 0.47
C VAL A 35 -7.32 8.34 -0.94
N VAL A 36 -6.41 8.24 -1.91
CA VAL A 36 -6.74 8.00 -3.33
C VAL A 36 -6.24 6.64 -3.80
N TYR A 37 -5.37 5.98 -3.03
CA TYR A 37 -4.80 4.69 -3.36
C TYR A 37 -4.69 3.81 -2.11
N ALA A 38 -5.04 2.54 -2.27
CA ALA A 38 -4.88 1.51 -1.25
C ALA A 38 -4.38 0.24 -1.93
N ASP A 39 -3.31 -0.34 -1.39
CA ASP A 39 -2.80 -1.63 -1.86
C ASP A 39 -3.79 -2.76 -1.57
N LEU A 40 -3.54 -3.90 -2.21
CA LEU A 40 -4.19 -5.15 -1.82
C LEU A 40 -3.80 -5.50 -0.37
N TRP A 41 -4.69 -6.24 0.28
CA TRP A 41 -4.39 -6.77 1.61
C TRP A 41 -3.27 -7.81 1.53
N GLU A 42 -2.29 -7.65 2.40
CA GLU A 42 -1.20 -8.58 2.67
C GLU A 42 -1.52 -9.40 3.92
N ASP A 43 -0.80 -10.51 4.10
CA ASP A 43 -0.92 -11.42 5.26
C ASP A 43 -2.36 -11.90 5.53
N THR A 44 -3.15 -12.13 4.46
CA THR A 44 -4.57 -12.47 4.51
C THR A 44 -4.89 -13.83 5.16
N ASN A 45 -3.88 -14.65 5.41
CA ASN A 45 -3.97 -15.93 6.12
C ASN A 45 -3.58 -15.83 7.61
N THR A 46 -3.32 -14.61 8.10
CA THR A 46 -3.00 -14.32 9.50
C THR A 46 -4.18 -13.68 10.23
N ASP A 47 -4.04 -13.48 11.54
CA ASP A 47 -5.00 -12.74 12.36
C ASP A 47 -4.91 -11.22 12.19
N ARG A 48 -3.87 -10.73 11.49
CA ARG A 48 -3.61 -9.30 11.32
C ARG A 48 -3.29 -8.92 9.87
N PRO A 49 -4.22 -9.14 8.90
CA PRO A 49 -4.05 -8.63 7.55
C PRO A 49 -3.92 -7.11 7.54
N TRP A 50 -3.07 -6.60 6.65
CA TRP A 50 -2.75 -5.19 6.57
C TRP A 50 -2.62 -4.73 5.12
N ARG A 51 -2.66 -3.42 4.87
CA ARG A 51 -2.40 -2.82 3.55
C ARG A 51 -1.78 -1.45 3.72
N VAL A 52 -1.09 -0.96 2.71
CA VAL A 52 -0.65 0.44 2.66
C VAL A 52 -1.73 1.29 2.02
N VAL A 53 -1.97 2.47 2.59
CA VAL A 53 -2.86 3.50 2.02
C VAL A 53 -2.10 4.80 1.81
N ASN A 54 -2.41 5.50 0.72
CA ASN A 54 -1.72 6.73 0.33
C ASN A 54 -2.71 7.83 -0.05
N SER A 55 -2.45 9.05 0.43
CA SER A 55 -3.15 10.25 -0.03
C SER A 55 -2.67 10.72 -1.39
N ALA A 56 -3.34 11.73 -1.94
CA ALA A 56 -2.92 12.36 -3.18
C ALA A 56 -1.57 13.05 -3.03
N THR A 57 -0.69 12.84 -4.00
CA THR A 57 0.63 13.48 -4.05
C THR A 57 0.52 14.97 -4.36
N ARG A 58 1.29 15.75 -3.61
CA ARG A 58 1.52 17.19 -3.80
C ARG A 58 2.93 17.38 -4.32
N GLY A 59 3.12 18.28 -5.28
CA GLY A 59 4.44 18.55 -5.87
C GLY A 59 4.76 20.04 -5.88
N VAL A 60 5.94 20.36 -6.40
CA VAL A 60 6.41 21.74 -6.58
C VAL A 60 6.43 22.06 -8.07
N GLU A 61 5.95 23.24 -8.46
CA GLU A 61 5.86 23.60 -9.87
C GLU A 61 7.25 23.64 -10.53
N GLY A 62 7.38 22.94 -11.66
CA GLY A 62 8.64 22.81 -12.39
C GLY A 62 9.65 21.85 -11.74
N LYS A 63 9.24 21.05 -10.74
CA LYS A 63 10.05 20.00 -10.10
C LYS A 63 9.23 18.70 -9.98
N SER A 64 9.31 17.85 -11.00
CA SER A 64 8.60 16.56 -11.06
C SER A 64 9.04 15.56 -10.00
N ASP A 65 10.28 15.70 -9.53
CA ASP A 65 10.94 14.74 -8.66
C ASP A 65 10.67 15.04 -7.17
N ILE A 66 9.85 16.07 -6.91
CA ILE A 66 9.38 16.42 -5.56
C ILE A 66 7.94 15.95 -5.40
N GLN A 67 7.76 15.07 -4.42
CA GLN A 67 6.48 14.47 -4.06
C GLN A 67 6.33 14.53 -2.54
N VAL A 68 5.18 15.01 -2.09
CA VAL A 68 4.77 15.02 -0.68
C VAL A 68 3.42 14.34 -0.58
N TRP A 69 3.27 13.37 0.31
CA TRP A 69 2.01 12.66 0.52
C TRP A 69 1.90 12.15 1.96
N VAL A 70 0.73 11.66 2.34
CA VAL A 70 0.50 10.97 3.61
C VAL A 70 0.33 9.49 3.32
N ALA A 71 1.00 8.63 4.09
CA ALA A 71 0.83 7.18 3.99
C ALA A 71 0.77 6.54 5.37
N ALA A 72 0.08 5.40 5.44
CA ALA A 72 -0.02 4.59 6.65
C ALA A 72 -0.22 3.12 6.28
N VAL A 73 0.15 2.22 7.20
CA VAL A 73 -0.40 0.87 7.23
C VAL A 73 -1.77 0.89 7.91
N GLN A 74 -2.77 0.31 7.25
CA GLN A 74 -4.11 0.07 7.77
C GLN A 74 -4.33 -1.43 8.00
N TYR A 75 -4.83 -1.78 9.18
CA TYR A 75 -5.21 -3.15 9.54
C TYR A 75 -6.67 -3.44 9.17
N ALA A 76 -7.02 -4.72 9.08
CA ALA A 76 -8.37 -5.17 8.71
C ALA A 76 -9.47 -4.75 9.71
N ASP A 77 -9.11 -4.36 10.93
CA ASP A 77 -10.03 -3.79 11.93
C ASP A 77 -10.26 -2.28 11.75
N GLY A 78 -9.58 -1.65 10.79
CA GLY A 78 -9.66 -0.23 10.47
C GLY A 78 -8.66 0.65 11.21
N SER A 79 -7.92 0.10 12.19
CA SER A 79 -6.85 0.83 12.87
C SER A 79 -5.68 1.12 11.92
N LEU A 80 -4.97 2.22 12.19
CA LEU A 80 -3.71 2.53 11.53
C LEU A 80 -2.55 2.18 12.46
N ASP A 81 -1.43 1.75 11.90
CA ASP A 81 -0.21 1.55 12.68
C ASP A 81 0.22 2.85 13.39
N GLN A 82 0.62 2.72 14.65
CA GLN A 82 1.08 3.81 15.51
C GLN A 82 2.50 3.59 16.06
N ASP A 83 2.99 2.35 16.00
CA ASP A 83 4.13 1.91 16.79
C ASP A 83 5.40 1.78 15.93
N ASP A 84 5.24 1.46 14.64
CA ASP A 84 6.38 1.35 13.75
C ASP A 84 6.83 2.72 13.22
N ALA A 85 8.15 2.94 13.18
CA ALA A 85 8.70 4.23 12.77
C ALA A 85 8.47 4.56 11.28
N ILE A 86 8.36 3.53 10.44
CA ILE A 86 8.15 3.63 8.99
C ILE A 86 6.67 3.43 8.65
N ASP A 87 6.03 2.43 9.25
CA ASP A 87 4.68 2.02 8.83
C ASP A 87 3.56 2.84 9.49
N ARG A 88 3.86 3.61 10.55
CA ARG A 88 2.88 4.52 11.14
C ARG A 88 2.45 5.60 10.16
N ALA A 89 1.24 6.12 10.38
CA ALA A 89 0.74 7.26 9.64
C ALA A 89 1.72 8.44 9.67
N SER A 90 2.26 8.80 8.50
CA SER A 90 3.37 9.75 8.38
C SER A 90 3.24 10.61 7.13
N VAL A 91 3.80 11.82 7.19
CA VAL A 91 4.08 12.62 6.00
C VAL A 91 5.35 12.10 5.35
N TRP A 92 5.24 11.69 4.10
CA TRP A 92 6.34 11.24 3.27
C TRP A 92 6.76 12.32 2.29
N ILE A 93 8.07 12.39 2.03
CA ILE A 93 8.66 13.28 1.04
C ILE A 93 9.70 12.52 0.21
N ASP A 94 9.57 12.61 -1.10
CA ASP A 94 10.65 12.34 -2.05
C ASP A 94 11.01 13.66 -2.74
N ALA A 95 12.30 13.97 -2.86
CA ALA A 95 12.76 15.26 -3.37
C ALA A 95 14.19 15.24 -3.93
N CYS A 96 14.72 14.04 -4.25
CA CYS A 96 16.04 13.76 -4.85
C CYS A 96 17.00 14.96 -5.05
N GLN A 97 17.66 15.43 -3.97
CA GLN A 97 18.64 16.54 -3.94
C GLN A 97 18.36 17.69 -4.94
N GLU A 98 17.23 18.37 -4.76
CA GLU A 98 16.81 19.43 -5.67
C GLU A 98 17.33 20.85 -5.32
N ALA A 99 17.74 21.60 -6.34
CA ALA A 99 18.04 23.03 -6.20
C ALA A 99 16.76 23.85 -6.38
N LEU A 100 16.25 24.40 -5.27
CA LEU A 100 15.01 25.18 -5.24
C LEU A 100 15.26 26.69 -5.24
N SER A 101 14.45 27.42 -6.02
CA SER A 101 14.29 28.86 -5.81
C SER A 101 13.58 29.15 -4.49
N ALA A 102 13.71 30.38 -3.97
CA ALA A 102 13.00 30.78 -2.76
C ALA A 102 11.47 30.69 -2.90
N ARG A 103 10.92 30.81 -4.11
CA ARG A 103 9.48 30.59 -4.37
C ARG A 103 9.14 29.11 -4.21
N GLN A 104 9.86 28.24 -4.89
CA GLN A 104 9.65 26.79 -4.85
C GLN A 104 9.87 26.19 -3.45
N ALA A 105 10.82 26.73 -2.68
CA ALA A 105 11.01 26.33 -1.29
C ALA A 105 9.79 26.65 -0.42
N ARG A 106 9.08 27.75 -0.69
CA ARG A 106 7.81 28.07 0.00
C ARG A 106 6.68 27.15 -0.46
N GLU A 107 6.60 26.86 -1.75
CA GLU A 107 5.62 25.89 -2.26
C GLU A 107 5.79 24.51 -1.65
N LEU A 108 7.04 24.05 -1.47
CA LEU A 108 7.33 22.81 -0.76
C LEU A 108 6.86 22.88 0.71
N ALA A 109 7.13 24.00 1.38
CA ALA A 109 6.67 24.20 2.75
C ALA A 109 5.13 24.15 2.85
N ASP A 110 4.42 24.80 1.92
CA ASP A 110 2.96 24.77 1.87
C ASP A 110 2.42 23.35 1.61
N ALA A 111 3.08 22.57 0.73
CA ALA A 111 2.73 21.18 0.49
C ALA A 111 2.92 20.29 1.73
N LEU A 112 4.01 20.50 2.48
CA LEU A 112 4.28 19.80 3.73
C LEU A 112 3.27 20.14 4.82
N LEU A 113 2.91 21.42 4.96
CA LEU A 113 1.90 21.85 5.92
C LEU A 113 0.53 21.26 5.59
N ALA A 114 0.12 21.29 4.32
CA ALA A 114 -1.14 20.69 3.91
C ALA A 114 -1.19 19.17 4.15
N ALA A 115 -0.07 18.46 3.98
CA ALA A 115 0.02 17.03 4.30
C ALA A 115 0.00 16.78 5.81
N ALA A 116 0.59 17.65 6.61
CA ALA A 116 0.53 17.58 8.06
C ALA A 116 -0.91 17.76 8.58
N ASP A 117 -1.63 18.77 8.08
CA ASP A 117 -3.05 19.00 8.43
C ASP A 117 -3.92 17.78 8.07
N GLU A 118 -3.63 17.14 6.93
CA GLU A 118 -4.32 15.92 6.49
C GLU A 118 -4.04 14.74 7.44
N LEU A 119 -2.78 14.55 7.83
CA LEU A 119 -2.38 13.51 8.79
C LEU A 119 -3.00 13.71 10.17
N GLU A 120 -3.09 14.95 10.66
CA GLU A 120 -3.78 15.26 11.92
C GLU A 120 -5.25 14.83 11.88
N GLY A 121 -5.90 14.97 10.71
CA GLY A 121 -7.25 14.46 10.47
C GLY A 121 -7.38 12.93 10.51
N TRP A 122 -6.29 12.19 10.28
CA TRP A 122 -6.28 10.72 10.40
C TRP A 122 -6.13 10.28 11.86
N ALA A 123 -5.34 10.99 12.65
CA ALA A 123 -5.10 10.70 14.07
C ALA A 123 -6.31 11.03 14.98
N ALA A 124 -7.22 11.89 14.52
CA ALA A 124 -8.44 12.26 15.26
C ALA A 124 -9.59 11.22 15.15
N ARG A 125 -9.32 10.02 14.65
CA ARG A 125 -10.30 8.94 14.47
C ARG A 125 -10.25 7.89 15.58
#